data_AF-A0A454TSA3-F1
#
_entry.id   AF-A0A454TSA3-F1
#
_cell.length_a   1.000
_cell.length_b   1.000
_cell.length_c   1.000
_cell.angle_alpha   90.00
_cell.angle_beta   90.00
_cell.angle_gamma   90.00
#
_symmetry.space_group_name_H-M   'P 1'
#
loop_
_entity.id
_entity.type
_entity.pdbx_description
1 polymer ?
#
loop_
_entity_poly.entity_id
_entity_poly.type
_entity_poly.pdbx_seq_one_letter_code
_entity_poly.pdbx_strand_id
1 'polypeptide(L)'
;MRDQNRSPQTLALAQLCELARQLTPEVGRASKRPVRASATTLRQLETTSTLIYTTTEDACARLLNISTGLIGILQLLDLWSDRAWECRCLHCLLAPLKLELDDALSDIQKML
;
A
#
# COMPACT_ATOMS: atom_id res chain seq x y z
N MET A 1 -3.61 25.80 11.35
CA MET A 1 -2.42 24.95 11.58
C MET A 1 -2.81 23.48 11.46
N ARG A 2 -2.84 22.92 10.24
CA ARG A 2 -2.85 21.46 10.05
C ARG A 2 -1.53 21.09 9.43
N ASP A 3 -0.54 20.80 10.26
CA ASP A 3 0.57 19.96 9.83
C ASP A 3 -0.01 18.59 9.54
N GLN A 4 -0.31 18.37 8.26
CA GLN A 4 -0.70 17.09 7.74
C GLN A 4 0.50 16.17 7.88
N ASN A 5 0.43 15.28 8.86
CA ASN A 5 1.27 14.12 9.04
C ASN A 5 1.11 13.21 7.80
N ARG A 6 1.70 13.61 6.67
CA ARG A 6 1.67 12.85 5.43
C ARG A 6 2.36 11.53 5.69
N SER A 7 1.65 10.43 5.47
CA SER A 7 2.22 9.10 5.65
C SER A 7 3.55 9.01 4.88
N PRO A 8 4.55 8.28 5.40
CA PRO A 8 5.86 8.16 4.76
C PRO A 8 5.74 7.69 3.29
N GLN A 9 4.71 6.91 2.98
CA GLN A 9 4.34 6.49 1.63
C GLN A 9 3.94 7.66 0.73
N THR A 10 3.12 8.59 1.23
CA THR A 10 2.71 9.80 0.49
C THR A 10 3.91 10.71 0.19
N LEU A 11 4.85 10.78 1.13
CA LEU A 11 6.11 11.51 0.95
C LEU A 11 7.01 10.84 -0.10
N ALA A 12 7.16 9.52 -0.06
CA ALA A 12 7.95 8.76 -1.02
C ALA A 12 7.37 8.83 -2.44
N LEU A 13 6.04 8.77 -2.57
CA LEU A 13 5.35 8.89 -3.86
C LEU A 13 5.45 10.31 -4.44
N ALA A 14 5.32 11.34 -3.59
CA ALA A 14 5.56 12.72 -4.00
C ALA A 14 7.01 12.96 -4.45
N GLN A 15 7.98 12.32 -3.79
CA GLN A 15 9.39 12.35 -4.20
C GLN A 15 9.63 11.63 -5.53
N LEU A 16 9.00 10.47 -5.76
CA LEU A 16 9.02 9.79 -7.06
C LEU A 16 8.46 10.66 -8.18
N CYS A 17 7.30 11.30 -7.96
CA CYS A 17 6.68 12.19 -8.95
C CYS A 17 7.59 13.39 -9.27
N GLU A 18 8.24 13.99 -8.27
CA GLU A 18 9.15 15.12 -8.49
C GLU A 18 10.43 14.68 -9.21
N LEU A 19 10.99 13.51 -8.90
CA LEU A 19 12.14 12.94 -9.60
C LEU A 19 11.80 12.56 -11.05
N ALA A 20 10.63 11.95 -11.29
CA ALA A 20 10.14 11.66 -12.63
C ALA A 20 9.97 12.95 -13.45
N ARG A 21 9.42 14.01 -12.82
CA ARG A 21 9.28 15.33 -13.43
C ARG A 21 10.63 15.93 -13.84
N GLN A 22 11.67 15.76 -13.01
CA GLN A 22 13.04 16.19 -13.30
C GLN A 22 13.74 15.36 -14.39
N LEU A 23 13.30 14.11 -14.61
CA LEU A 23 13.79 13.23 -15.67
C LEU A 23 13.09 13.47 -17.02
N THR A 24 11.91 14.07 -17.04
CA THR A 24 11.27 14.52 -18.30
C THR A 24 12.16 15.58 -18.94
N PRO A 25 12.76 15.32 -20.12
CA PRO A 25 13.60 16.30 -20.76
C PRO A 25 12.71 17.46 -21.22
N GLU A 26 12.89 18.64 -20.61
CA GLU A 26 12.55 19.90 -21.27
C GLU A 26 13.26 19.89 -22.62
N VAL A 27 12.46 19.75 -23.68
CA VAL A 27 12.90 19.67 -25.08
C VAL A 27 13.52 21.01 -25.43
N GLY A 28 14.82 21.15 -25.12
CA GLY A 28 15.62 22.29 -25.55
C GLY A 28 16.49 22.89 -24.47
N ARG A 29 17.57 22.22 -24.07
CA ARG A 29 18.90 22.86 -24.01
C ARG A 29 20.01 21.86 -23.71
N ALA A 30 20.92 21.78 -24.67
CA ALA A 30 22.21 21.12 -24.56
C ALA A 30 23.01 21.66 -23.37
N SER A 31 23.42 20.77 -22.47
CA SER A 31 24.57 20.98 -21.60
C SER A 31 25.18 19.62 -21.29
N LYS A 32 26.49 19.54 -21.10
CA LYS A 32 27.27 18.29 -20.90
C LYS A 32 27.35 17.87 -19.41
N ARG A 33 26.65 18.58 -18.53
CA ARG A 33 26.52 18.29 -17.09
C ARG A 33 25.34 17.37 -16.64
N PRO A 34 24.32 17.01 -17.46
CA PRO A 34 23.12 16.33 -16.97
C PRO A 34 23.32 14.83 -16.72
N VAL A 35 24.31 14.18 -17.34
CA VAL A 35 24.46 12.71 -17.28
C VAL A 35 24.80 12.18 -15.88
N ARG A 36 25.55 12.94 -15.08
CA ARG A 36 25.93 12.52 -13.71
C ARG A 36 24.82 12.81 -12.70
N ALA A 37 24.11 13.92 -12.87
CA ALA A 37 22.92 14.26 -12.07
C ALA A 37 21.74 13.35 -12.40
N SER A 38 21.59 12.91 -13.66
CA SER A 38 20.61 11.92 -14.08
C SER A 38 20.93 10.53 -13.52
N ALA A 39 22.21 10.12 -13.46
CA ALA A 39 22.59 8.84 -12.88
C ALA A 39 22.35 8.78 -11.35
N THR A 40 22.58 9.87 -10.63
CA THR A 40 22.30 9.94 -9.19
C THR A 40 20.81 9.96 -8.89
N THR A 41 20.02 10.70 -9.68
CA THR A 41 18.55 10.76 -9.53
C THR A 41 17.89 9.44 -9.93
N LEU A 42 18.38 8.76 -10.98
CA LEU A 42 17.93 7.41 -11.33
C LEU A 42 18.21 6.39 -10.21
N ARG A 43 19.39 6.42 -9.60
CA ARG A 43 19.69 5.56 -8.44
C ARG A 43 18.79 5.85 -7.24
N GLN A 44 18.49 7.11 -6.99
CA GLN A 44 17.55 7.50 -5.95
C GLN A 44 16.13 7.02 -6.28
N LEU A 45 15.68 7.15 -7.53
CA LEU A 45 14.40 6.62 -8.00
C LEU A 45 14.31 5.10 -7.80
N GLU A 46 15.35 4.37 -8.18
CA GLU A 46 15.46 2.92 -8.02
C GLU A 46 15.43 2.52 -6.55
N THR A 47 16.15 3.24 -5.68
CA THR A 47 16.16 2.99 -4.24
C THR A 47 14.81 3.28 -3.60
N THR A 48 14.17 4.40 -3.94
CA THR A 48 12.84 4.76 -3.44
C THR A 48 11.77 3.80 -3.96
N SER A 49 11.84 3.38 -5.23
CA SER A 49 10.95 2.38 -5.82
C SER A 49 11.09 1.04 -5.10
N THR A 50 12.33 0.61 -4.83
CA THR A 50 12.61 -0.64 -4.09
C THR A 50 12.07 -0.55 -2.66
N LEU A 51 12.24 0.60 -2.00
CA LEU A 51 11.71 0.82 -0.66
C LEU A 51 10.18 0.78 -0.63
N ILE A 52 9.51 1.40 -1.60
CA ILE A 52 8.05 1.38 -1.70
C ILE A 52 7.56 -0.04 -1.99
N TYR A 53 8.19 -0.75 -2.92
CA TYR A 53 7.84 -2.13 -3.26
C TYR A 53 7.95 -3.03 -2.01
N THR A 54 9.12 -3.06 -1.36
CA THR A 54 9.36 -3.91 -0.19
C THR A 54 8.46 -3.56 0.99
N THR A 55 8.21 -2.27 1.23
CA THR A 55 7.30 -1.83 2.31
C THR A 55 5.84 -2.21 2.01
N THR A 56 5.42 -2.11 0.75
CA THR A 56 4.06 -2.47 0.32
C THR A 56 3.87 -3.98 0.38
N GLU A 57 4.87 -4.76 0.00
CA GLU A 57 4.88 -6.22 0.11
C GLU A 57 4.78 -6.67 1.57
N ASP A 58 5.61 -6.12 2.48
CA ASP A 58 5.54 -6.45 3.92
C ASP A 58 4.19 -6.06 4.53
N ALA A 59 3.67 -4.87 4.20
CA ALA A 59 2.35 -4.45 4.63
C ALA A 59 1.25 -5.38 4.10
N CYS A 60 1.34 -5.80 2.84
CA CYS A 60 0.41 -6.76 2.24
C CYS A 60 0.46 -8.12 2.95
N ALA A 61 1.65 -8.64 3.25
CA ALA A 61 1.80 -9.89 4.00
C ALA A 61 1.15 -9.80 5.39
N ARG A 62 1.32 -8.69 6.10
CA ARG A 62 0.68 -8.45 7.39
C ARG A 62 -0.84 -8.35 7.28
N LEU A 63 -1.36 -7.68 6.25
CA LEU A 63 -2.80 -7.59 6.00
C LEU A 63 -3.41 -8.93 5.61
N LEU A 64 -2.69 -9.77 4.85
CA LEU A 64 -3.12 -11.14 4.53
C LEU A 64 -3.23 -12.01 5.80
N ASN A 65 -2.28 -11.85 6.74
CA ASN A 65 -2.37 -12.53 8.03
C ASN A 65 -3.59 -12.07 8.83
N ILE A 66 -3.90 -10.77 8.83
CA ILE A 66 -5.10 -10.22 9.47
C ILE A 66 -6.37 -10.76 8.80
N SER A 67 -6.41 -10.76 7.47
CA SER A 67 -7.51 -11.33 6.69
C SER A 67 -7.72 -12.80 7.07
N THR A 68 -6.66 -13.60 7.10
CA THR A 68 -6.71 -15.01 7.51
C THR A 68 -7.23 -15.17 8.94
N GLY A 69 -6.76 -14.35 9.88
CA GLY A 69 -7.27 -14.34 11.25
C GLY A 69 -8.76 -14.00 11.33
N LEU A 70 -9.23 -13.06 10.51
CA LEU A 70 -10.63 -12.68 10.44
C LEU A 70 -11.50 -13.81 9.87
N ILE A 71 -11.00 -14.62 8.93
CA ILE A 71 -11.67 -15.87 8.50
C ILE A 71 -11.90 -16.79 9.70
N GLY A 72 -10.84 -17.02 10.51
CA GLY A 72 -10.95 -17.88 11.69
C GLY A 72 -11.96 -17.36 12.72
N ILE A 73 -12.00 -16.05 12.94
CA ILE A 73 -13.01 -15.41 13.82
C ILE A 73 -14.42 -15.61 13.27
N LEU A 74 -14.64 -15.39 11.97
CA LEU A 74 -15.94 -15.61 11.34
C LEU A 74 -16.38 -17.07 11.47
N GLN A 75 -15.50 -18.03 11.17
CA GLN A 75 -15.79 -19.45 11.35
C GLN A 75 -16.14 -19.81 12.80
N LEU A 76 -15.43 -19.22 13.77
CA LEU A 76 -15.74 -19.42 15.18
C LEU A 76 -17.12 -18.84 15.51
N LEU A 77 -17.43 -17.62 15.08
CA LEU A 77 -18.73 -17.01 15.32
C LEU A 77 -19.87 -17.80 14.70
N ASP A 78 -19.66 -18.36 13.51
CA ASP A 78 -20.63 -19.23 12.85
C ASP A 78 -20.86 -20.53 13.65
N LEU A 79 -19.79 -21.14 14.20
CA LEU A 79 -19.89 -22.33 15.05
C LEU A 79 -20.69 -22.10 16.33
N TRP A 80 -20.59 -20.91 16.93
CA TRP A 80 -21.31 -20.55 18.16
C TRP A 80 -22.66 -19.87 17.90
N SER A 81 -23.02 -19.65 16.63
CA SER A 81 -24.19 -18.89 16.20
C SER A 81 -25.53 -19.49 16.66
N ASP A 82 -25.59 -20.80 16.85
CA ASP A 82 -26.76 -21.51 17.37
C ASP A 82 -26.95 -21.35 18.89
N ARG A 83 -25.88 -20.97 19.59
CA ARG A 83 -25.87 -20.85 21.06
C ARG A 83 -26.04 -19.41 21.53
N ALA A 84 -25.64 -18.42 20.73
CA ALA A 84 -25.72 -17.01 21.06
C ALA A 84 -26.06 -16.17 19.82
N TRP A 85 -27.13 -15.37 19.92
CA TRP A 85 -27.58 -14.52 18.82
C TRP A 85 -26.57 -13.38 18.55
N GLU A 86 -25.81 -12.97 19.56
CA GLU A 86 -24.73 -12.00 19.45
C GLU A 86 -23.65 -12.47 18.46
N CYS A 87 -23.38 -13.79 18.40
CA CYS A 87 -22.44 -14.36 17.45
C CYS A 87 -22.93 -14.20 16.01
N ARG A 88 -24.24 -14.38 15.76
CA ARG A 88 -24.85 -14.12 14.44
C ARG A 88 -24.72 -12.64 14.05
N CYS A 89 -25.06 -11.73 14.97
CA CYS A 89 -24.93 -10.30 14.72
C CYS A 89 -23.50 -9.88 14.43
N LEU A 90 -22.54 -10.37 15.22
CA LEU A 90 -21.13 -10.05 15.01
C LEU A 90 -20.60 -10.66 13.70
N HIS A 91 -21.02 -11.87 13.34
CA HIS A 91 -20.69 -12.47 12.05
C HIS A 91 -21.22 -11.61 10.89
N CYS A 92 -22.48 -11.18 10.95
CA CYS A 92 -23.08 -10.31 9.92
C CYS A 92 -22.38 -8.96 9.78
N LEU A 93 -21.78 -8.43 10.86
CA LEU A 93 -21.01 -7.18 10.81
C LEU A 93 -19.59 -7.38 10.27
N LEU A 94 -18.95 -8.49 10.63
CA LEU A 94 -17.56 -8.76 10.26
C LEU A 94 -17.41 -9.32 8.84
N ALA A 95 -18.41 -10.05 8.32
CA ALA A 95 -18.33 -10.65 7.00
C ALA A 95 -18.22 -9.61 5.86
N PRO A 96 -18.98 -8.49 5.85
CA PRO A 96 -18.80 -7.42 4.87
C PRO A 96 -17.43 -6.73 4.99
N LEU A 97 -16.96 -6.49 6.22
CA LEU A 97 -15.64 -5.87 6.45
C LEU A 97 -14.49 -6.77 5.96
N LYS A 98 -14.66 -8.09 6.07
CA LYS A 98 -13.73 -9.06 5.49
C LYS A 98 -13.69 -8.96 3.97
N LEU A 99 -14.85 -8.85 3.33
CA LEU A 99 -14.93 -8.71 1.88
C LEU A 99 -14.23 -7.43 1.40
N GLU A 100 -14.51 -6.28 2.04
CA GLU A 100 -13.83 -5.02 1.71
C GLU A 100 -12.31 -5.10 1.90
N LEU A 101 -11.84 -5.77 2.97
CA LEU A 101 -10.41 -5.99 3.20
C LEU A 101 -9.79 -6.87 2.09
N ASP A 102 -10.47 -7.93 1.67
CA ASP A 102 -9.99 -8.81 0.62
C ASP A 102 -9.93 -8.11 -0.75
N ASP A 103 -10.93 -7.30 -1.07
CA ASP A 103 -10.96 -6.49 -2.29
C ASP A 103 -9.81 -5.47 -2.29
N ALA A 104 -9.60 -4.76 -1.18
CA ALA A 104 -8.48 -3.84 -1.03
C ALA A 104 -7.12 -4.53 -1.14
N LEU A 105 -6.98 -5.73 -0.57
CA LEU A 105 -5.77 -6.55 -0.71
C LEU A 105 -5.56 -7.00 -2.16
N SER A 106 -6.62 -7.39 -2.86
CA SER A 106 -6.57 -7.75 -4.28
C SER A 106 -6.09 -6.58 -5.14
N ASP A 107 -6.56 -5.37 -4.87
CA ASP A 107 -6.14 -4.17 -5.59
C ASP A 107 -4.68 -3.82 -5.34
N ILE A 108 -4.20 -3.94 -4.10
CA ILE A 108 -2.77 -3.76 -3.77
C ILE A 108 -1.92 -4.82 -4.47
N GLN A 109 -2.35 -6.09 -4.48
CA GLN A 109 -1.64 -7.17 -5.16
C GLN A 109 -1.57 -6.97 -6.68
N LYS A 110 -2.58 -6.37 -7.31
CA LYS A 110 -2.52 -6.02 -8.74
C LYS A 110 -1.54 -4.88 -9.05
N MET A 111 -1.19 -4.07 -8.04
CA MET A 111 -0.24 -2.96 -8.18
C MET A 111 1.23 -3.38 -7.99
N LEU A 112 1.46 -4.52 -7.34
CA LEU A 112 2.78 -5.13 -7.16
C LEU A 112 3.17 -5.93 -8.41
#